data_AF-A0A0M4TU18-F1
#
_entry.id   AF-A0A0M4TU18-F1
#
_cell.length_a   1.000
_cell.length_b   1.000
_cell.length_c   1.000
_cell.angle_alpha   90.00
_cell.angle_beta   90.00
_cell.angle_gamma   90.00
#
_symmetry.space_group_name_H-M   'P 1'
#
loop_
_entity.id
_entity.type
_entity.pdbx_description
1 polymer ?
#
loop_
_entity_poly.entity_id
_entity_poly.type
_entity_poly.pdbx_seq_one_letter_code
_entity_poly.pdbx_strand_id
1 'polypeptide(L)'
;MIKKFVSGMAVLSAMQFTHAATDWTPQLTSLQDSCGNAFHVMGELPKKYQASIIRKGEKQVKDKSGGNNITTTYYLKDSTFFGLPLAALKEDTHDTDLEYKKFSMVFTDTAFMKLRPSFYYVARSETGAYTITADNPKNGTYRDEGIEVTYKNTAIGYEVEIDSNEGMSCNTYLNFDKANKTLSCDMACG
;
A
#
# COMPACT_ATOMS: atom_id res chain seq x y z
N MET A 1 30.01 46.93 52.23
CA MET A 1 29.29 45.65 52.05
C MET A 1 28.34 45.78 50.86
N ILE A 2 28.63 45.09 49.75
CA ILE A 2 27.81 45.14 48.52
C ILE A 2 26.95 43.88 48.48
N LYS A 3 25.62 44.04 48.50
CA LYS A 3 24.64 42.95 48.30
C LYS A 3 24.59 42.60 46.81
N LYS A 4 24.98 41.38 46.45
CA LYS A 4 24.73 40.82 45.11
C LYS A 4 23.32 40.23 45.08
N PHE A 5 22.48 40.79 44.21
CA PHE A 5 21.24 40.15 43.76
C PHE A 5 21.58 39.19 42.61
N VAL A 6 21.29 37.90 42.80
CA VAL A 6 21.34 36.91 41.71
C VAL A 6 19.90 36.76 41.21
N SER A 7 19.64 37.28 40.03
CA SER A 7 18.37 37.09 39.32
C SER A 7 18.39 35.71 38.65
N GLY A 8 17.60 34.78 39.18
CA GLY A 8 17.42 33.45 38.58
C GLY A 8 16.48 33.54 37.37
N MET A 9 17.03 33.40 36.17
CA MET A 9 16.24 33.12 34.97
C MET A 9 15.75 31.68 35.02
N ALA A 10 14.45 31.49 35.25
CA ALA A 10 13.79 30.23 35.02
C ALA A 10 13.65 30.00 33.50
N VAL A 11 14.37 29.03 32.96
CA VAL A 11 14.19 28.54 31.59
C VAL A 11 12.93 27.69 31.58
N LEU A 12 11.80 28.27 31.17
CA LEU A 12 10.60 27.51 30.80
C LEU A 12 10.90 26.75 29.51
N SER A 13 11.29 25.49 29.66
CA SER A 13 11.43 24.57 28.54
C SER A 13 10.04 24.30 27.96
N ALA A 14 9.76 24.83 26.77
CA ALA A 14 8.55 24.52 26.03
C ALA A 14 8.54 23.02 25.71
N MET A 15 7.63 22.27 26.33
CA MET A 15 7.31 20.91 25.90
C MET A 15 6.76 20.98 24.48
N GLN A 16 7.61 20.67 23.50
CA GLN A 16 7.15 20.41 22.14
C GLN A 16 6.40 19.08 22.16
N PHE A 17 5.07 19.14 22.11
CA PHE A 17 4.25 17.97 21.83
C PHE A 17 4.52 17.55 20.39
N THR A 18 5.51 16.67 20.20
CA THR A 18 5.65 15.92 18.94
C THR A 18 4.34 15.16 18.75
N HIS A 19 3.52 15.58 17.80
CA HIS A 19 2.32 14.84 17.46
C HIS A 19 2.77 13.46 16.99
N ALA A 20 2.27 12.42 17.66
CA ALA A 20 2.59 11.04 17.29
C ALA A 20 2.12 10.81 15.85
N ALA A 21 3.01 10.26 15.01
CA ALA A 21 2.65 9.95 13.65
C ALA A 21 1.49 8.93 13.64
N THR A 22 0.53 9.11 12.74
CA THR A 22 -0.55 8.16 12.51
C THR A 22 0.03 6.93 11.83
N ASP A 23 0.05 5.80 12.54
CA ASP A 23 0.49 4.52 11.98
C ASP A 23 -0.64 3.86 11.21
N TRP A 24 -0.47 3.76 9.89
CA TRP A 24 -1.39 3.13 8.95
C TRP A 24 -1.17 1.62 8.82
N THR A 25 -0.13 1.04 9.42
CA THR A 25 0.13 -0.42 9.34
C THR A 25 -1.10 -1.26 9.66
N PRO A 26 -1.84 -1.03 10.75
CA PRO A 26 -3.00 -1.88 11.06
C PRO A 26 -4.11 -1.84 10.01
N GLN A 27 -4.26 -0.72 9.28
CA GLN A 27 -5.25 -0.60 8.19
C GLN A 27 -4.76 -1.22 6.89
N LEU A 28 -3.46 -1.18 6.66
CA LEU A 28 -2.83 -1.52 5.38
C LEU A 28 -2.13 -2.88 5.39
N THR A 29 -2.08 -3.57 6.53
CA THR A 29 -1.32 -4.82 6.67
C THR A 29 -1.83 -5.93 5.75
N SER A 30 -3.13 -5.92 5.40
CA SER A 30 -3.72 -6.89 4.49
C SER A 30 -3.15 -6.81 3.07
N LEU A 31 -2.54 -5.69 2.69
CA LEU A 31 -1.84 -5.53 1.41
C LEU A 31 -0.57 -6.38 1.34
N GLN A 32 0.02 -6.75 2.47
CA GLN A 32 1.21 -7.58 2.51
C GLN A 32 0.95 -9.04 2.13
N ASP A 33 -0.27 -9.54 2.38
CA ASP A 33 -0.57 -10.98 2.37
C ASP A 33 -1.08 -11.51 1.02
N SER A 34 -1.40 -10.64 0.05
CA SER A 34 -1.70 -11.06 -1.34
C SER A 34 -2.09 -9.91 -2.27
N CYS A 35 -1.98 -8.63 -1.90
CA CYS A 35 -2.60 -7.50 -2.60
C CYS A 35 -4.13 -7.58 -2.81
N GLY A 36 -4.76 -8.75 -2.69
CA GLY A 36 -6.18 -9.02 -2.99
C GLY A 36 -7.19 -8.50 -1.96
N ASN A 37 -6.73 -7.93 -0.85
CA ASN A 37 -7.59 -7.25 0.13
C ASN A 37 -7.48 -5.72 0.05
N ALA A 38 -6.84 -5.18 -1.00
CA ALA A 38 -6.71 -3.74 -1.21
C ALA A 38 -8.06 -3.00 -1.33
N PHE A 39 -9.12 -3.74 -1.65
CA PHE A 39 -10.39 -3.22 -2.15
C PHE A 39 -11.31 -2.56 -1.12
N HIS A 40 -10.97 -2.62 0.17
CA HIS A 40 -11.75 -2.00 1.25
C HIS A 40 -10.93 -1.03 2.10
N VAL A 41 -9.72 -0.68 1.67
CA VAL A 41 -8.77 0.06 2.49
C VAL A 41 -9.28 1.49 2.80
N MET A 42 -9.89 2.17 1.82
CA MET A 42 -10.23 3.60 1.90
C MET A 42 -11.73 3.92 2.02
N GLY A 43 -12.57 2.91 2.29
CA GLY A 43 -14.00 3.08 2.52
C GLY A 43 -14.29 3.81 3.84
N GLU A 44 -14.94 3.13 4.79
CA GLU A 44 -15.22 3.70 6.11
C GLU A 44 -13.96 3.72 6.99
N LEU A 45 -13.10 4.72 6.79
CA LEU A 45 -11.88 4.89 7.57
C LEU A 45 -12.20 5.27 9.03
N PRO A 46 -11.62 4.59 10.04
CA PRO A 46 -11.66 5.06 11.41
C PRO A 46 -11.19 6.52 11.58
N LYS A 47 -11.80 7.26 12.53
CA LYS A 47 -11.50 8.69 12.78
C LYS A 47 -10.01 9.01 12.92
N LYS A 48 -9.23 8.11 13.51
CA LYS A 48 -7.77 8.29 13.66
C LYS A 48 -7.05 8.47 12.32
N TYR A 49 -7.46 7.74 11.28
CA TYR A 49 -6.88 7.83 9.95
C TYR A 49 -7.42 9.04 9.19
N GLN A 50 -8.70 9.38 9.38
CA GLN A 50 -9.27 10.60 8.81
C GLN A 50 -8.52 11.86 9.27
N ALA A 51 -8.12 11.92 10.54
CA ALA A 51 -7.38 13.05 11.11
C ALA A 51 -6.00 13.28 10.48
N SER A 52 -5.40 12.25 9.87
CA SER A 52 -4.12 12.36 9.18
C SER A 52 -4.25 12.74 7.70
N ILE A 53 -5.47 12.75 7.15
CA ILE A 53 -5.74 13.19 5.77
C ILE A 53 -5.88 14.71 5.76
N ILE A 54 -4.97 15.39 5.06
CA ILE A 54 -4.99 16.86 4.94
C ILE A 54 -5.77 17.33 3.71
N ARG A 55 -5.84 16.49 2.67
CA ARG A 55 -6.51 16.81 1.42
C ARG A 55 -6.89 15.53 0.68
N LYS A 56 -8.07 15.53 0.08
CA LYS A 56 -8.49 14.57 -0.95
C LYS A 56 -8.42 15.26 -2.32
N GLY A 57 -7.84 14.62 -3.31
CA GLY A 57 -7.85 15.07 -4.70
C GLY A 57 -8.30 13.95 -5.63
N GLU A 58 -9.05 14.28 -6.66
CA GLU A 58 -9.54 13.31 -7.65
C GLU A 58 -9.10 13.76 -9.04
N LYS A 59 -8.61 12.81 -9.84
CA LYS A 59 -8.26 13.01 -11.24
C LYS A 59 -9.00 11.97 -12.06
N GLN A 60 -9.79 12.44 -13.03
CA GLN A 60 -10.48 11.59 -13.98
C GLN A 60 -9.82 11.68 -15.34
N VAL A 61 -9.62 10.54 -15.99
CA VAL A 61 -9.10 10.45 -17.35
C VAL A 61 -10.03 9.55 -18.14
N LYS A 62 -10.61 10.09 -19.22
CA LYS A 62 -11.39 9.30 -20.16
C LYS A 62 -10.52 8.23 -20.78
N ASP A 63 -10.96 6.99 -20.67
CA ASP A 63 -10.40 5.88 -21.42
C ASP A 63 -10.86 5.96 -22.88
N LYS A 64 -10.02 5.42 -23.78
CA LYS A 64 -10.31 5.25 -25.20
C LYS A 64 -11.48 4.29 -25.46
N SER A 65 -11.81 3.40 -24.52
CA SER A 65 -12.87 2.40 -24.65
C SER A 65 -14.23 2.86 -24.11
N GLY A 66 -14.32 4.09 -23.57
CA GLY A 66 -15.59 4.71 -23.17
C GLY A 66 -15.84 4.80 -21.66
N GLY A 67 -14.99 4.19 -20.82
CA GLY A 67 -14.99 4.38 -19.36
C GLY A 67 -14.17 5.57 -18.88
N ASN A 68 -14.19 5.84 -17.57
CA ASN A 68 -13.33 6.80 -16.88
C ASN A 68 -12.44 6.09 -15.87
N ASN A 69 -11.14 6.31 -15.99
CA ASN A 69 -10.17 6.00 -14.95
C ASN A 69 -10.19 7.12 -13.92
N ILE A 70 -10.52 6.79 -12.67
CA ILE A 70 -10.56 7.73 -11.55
C ILE A 70 -9.41 7.40 -10.60
N THR A 71 -8.49 8.35 -10.43
CA THR A 71 -7.48 8.30 -9.37
C THR A 71 -7.90 9.20 -8.23
N THR A 72 -8.21 8.60 -7.08
CA THR A 72 -8.42 9.31 -5.83
C THR A 72 -7.13 9.31 -5.01
N THR A 73 -6.62 10.49 -4.66
CA THR A 73 -5.41 10.67 -3.84
C THR A 73 -5.76 11.30 -2.49
N TYR A 74 -5.36 10.63 -1.41
CA TYR A 74 -5.45 11.10 -0.04
C TYR A 74 -4.05 11.54 0.40
N TYR A 75 -3.84 12.86 0.50
CA TYR A 75 -2.60 13.44 0.97
C TYR A 75 -2.57 13.37 2.50
N LEU A 76 -1.46 12.89 3.04
CA LEU A 76 -1.31 12.60 4.46
C LEU A 76 -0.34 13.58 5.13
N LYS A 77 -0.58 13.85 6.42
CA LYS A 77 0.39 14.47 7.33
C LYS A 77 0.81 13.47 8.39
N ASP A 78 2.04 13.59 8.86
CA ASP A 78 2.59 12.85 10.00
C ASP A 78 2.12 11.39 10.01
N SER A 79 2.26 10.70 8.87
CA SER A 79 1.73 9.36 8.69
C SER A 79 2.86 8.39 8.39
N THR A 80 2.73 7.16 8.87
CA THR A 80 3.71 6.11 8.64
C THR A 80 3.05 4.80 8.24
N PHE A 81 3.81 3.94 7.58
CA PHE A 81 3.48 2.55 7.32
C PHE A 81 4.74 1.72 7.56
N PHE A 82 4.66 0.78 8.51
CA PHE A 82 5.80 0.04 9.07
C PHE A 82 6.91 0.96 9.58
N GLY A 83 6.51 2.05 10.23
CA GLY A 83 7.41 3.08 10.74
C GLY A 83 8.09 3.93 9.66
N LEU A 84 7.77 3.72 8.38
CA LEU A 84 8.32 4.49 7.28
C LEU A 84 7.39 5.64 6.90
N PRO A 85 7.89 6.84 6.60
CA PRO A 85 7.01 7.98 6.41
C PRO A 85 6.24 7.91 5.09
N LEU A 86 4.94 8.17 5.18
CA LEU A 86 3.95 8.04 4.13
C LEU A 86 3.41 9.42 3.77
N ALA A 87 3.47 9.76 2.48
CA ALA A 87 3.05 11.06 1.96
C ALA A 87 1.62 11.03 1.41
N ALA A 88 1.22 9.93 0.77
CA ALA A 88 -0.12 9.81 0.21
C ALA A 88 -0.56 8.36 0.04
N LEU A 89 -1.88 8.17 -0.06
CA LEU A 89 -2.52 6.95 -0.52
C LEU A 89 -3.26 7.25 -1.82
N LYS A 90 -3.25 6.32 -2.76
CA LYS A 90 -3.98 6.43 -4.02
C LYS A 90 -4.84 5.21 -4.25
N GLU A 91 -6.04 5.44 -4.77
CA GLU A 91 -6.95 4.43 -5.25
C GLU A 91 -7.28 4.75 -6.71
N ASP A 92 -6.91 3.85 -7.61
CA ASP A 92 -7.24 3.91 -9.02
C ASP A 92 -8.42 2.94 -9.26
N THR A 93 -9.54 3.47 -9.75
CA THR A 93 -10.74 2.70 -10.09
C THR A 93 -11.12 2.94 -11.54
N HIS A 94 -11.74 1.95 -12.17
CA HIS A 94 -12.41 2.10 -13.45
C HIS A 94 -13.92 2.18 -13.22
N ASP A 95 -14.60 3.19 -13.76
CA ASP A 95 -16.03 3.42 -13.46
C ASP A 95 -16.97 2.38 -14.08
N THR A 96 -16.54 1.69 -15.14
CA THR A 96 -17.32 0.63 -15.81
C THR A 96 -16.94 -0.77 -15.38
N ASP A 97 -15.86 -0.95 -14.64
CA ASP A 97 -15.27 -2.26 -14.39
C ASP A 97 -14.99 -2.42 -12.89
N LEU A 98 -15.85 -3.17 -12.22
CA LEU A 98 -15.72 -3.46 -10.79
C LEU A 98 -14.51 -4.37 -10.50
N GLU A 99 -13.90 -4.94 -11.55
CA GLU A 99 -12.89 -5.98 -11.48
C GLU A 99 -11.45 -5.44 -11.54
N TYR A 100 -11.26 -4.18 -11.95
CA TYR A 100 -9.95 -3.49 -11.88
C TYR A 100 -9.91 -2.51 -10.71
N LYS A 101 -9.03 -2.77 -9.74
CA LYS A 101 -8.68 -1.73 -8.75
C LYS A 101 -7.22 -1.82 -8.36
N LYS A 102 -6.61 -0.64 -8.24
CA LYS A 102 -5.23 -0.50 -7.81
C LYS A 102 -5.13 0.42 -6.63
N PHE A 103 -4.41 -0.03 -5.61
CA PHE A 103 -4.08 0.77 -4.44
C PHE A 103 -2.58 1.06 -4.41
N SER A 104 -2.21 2.31 -4.12
CA SER A 104 -0.81 2.72 -4.04
C SER A 104 -0.50 3.50 -2.77
N MET A 105 0.62 3.16 -2.15
CA MET A 105 1.24 3.89 -1.05
C MET A 105 2.40 4.72 -1.60
N VAL A 106 2.37 6.04 -1.38
CA VAL A 106 3.44 6.96 -1.78
C VAL A 106 4.23 7.35 -0.54
N PHE A 107 5.51 7.01 -0.52
CA PHE A 107 6.43 7.29 0.57
C PHE A 107 7.19 8.60 0.35
N THR A 108 7.71 9.17 1.44
CA THR A 108 8.51 10.40 1.38
C THR A 108 9.89 10.19 0.75
N ASP A 109 10.44 8.99 0.90
CA ASP A 109 11.78 8.61 0.45
C ASP A 109 11.81 7.15 -0.04
N THR A 110 13.01 6.65 -0.33
CA THR A 110 13.21 5.31 -0.93
C THR A 110 13.46 4.21 0.10
N ALA A 111 13.41 4.50 1.41
CA ALA A 111 13.60 3.51 2.46
C ALA A 111 12.50 2.43 2.47
N PHE A 112 11.33 2.70 1.90
CA PHE A 112 10.25 1.72 1.71
C PHE A 112 10.65 0.50 0.88
N MET A 113 11.71 0.61 0.07
CA MET A 113 12.25 -0.55 -0.66
C MET A 113 12.69 -1.68 0.28
N LYS A 114 12.98 -1.38 1.56
CA LYS A 114 13.28 -2.38 2.58
C LYS A 114 12.09 -3.26 2.96
N LEU A 115 10.86 -2.86 2.59
CA LEU A 115 9.65 -3.65 2.83
C LEU A 115 9.48 -4.79 1.82
N ARG A 116 10.24 -4.81 0.71
CA ARG A 116 10.13 -5.85 -0.34
C ARG A 116 10.05 -7.29 0.19
N PRO A 117 10.93 -7.75 1.10
CA PRO A 117 10.85 -9.11 1.62
C PRO A 117 9.59 -9.40 2.45
N SER A 118 8.90 -8.37 2.92
CA SER A 118 7.70 -8.50 3.75
C SER A 118 6.40 -8.58 2.94
N PHE A 119 6.46 -8.46 1.61
CA PHE A 119 5.31 -8.61 0.74
C PHE A 119 5.38 -9.93 -0.01
N TYR A 120 4.27 -10.66 0.02
CA TYR A 120 4.17 -11.98 -0.57
C TYR A 120 2.73 -12.24 -1.03
N TYR A 121 2.61 -13.19 -1.95
CA TYR A 121 1.34 -13.74 -2.39
C TYR A 121 1.22 -15.17 -1.89
N VAL A 122 0.05 -15.54 -1.36
CA VAL A 122 -0.24 -16.93 -0.95
C VAL A 122 -1.31 -17.52 -1.83
N ALA A 123 -0.94 -18.51 -2.63
CA ALA A 123 -1.88 -19.42 -3.27
C ALA A 123 -2.33 -20.45 -2.24
N ARG A 124 -3.65 -20.65 -2.06
CA ARG A 124 -4.20 -21.64 -1.13
C ARG A 124 -5.07 -22.63 -1.89
N SER A 125 -4.75 -23.91 -1.80
CA SER A 125 -5.55 -25.04 -2.28
C SER A 125 -6.15 -25.81 -1.08
N GLU A 126 -6.94 -26.85 -1.36
CA GLU A 126 -7.44 -27.76 -0.31
C GLU A 126 -6.31 -28.55 0.38
N THR A 127 -5.21 -28.77 -0.34
CA THR A 127 -4.08 -29.63 0.04
C THR A 127 -2.90 -28.84 0.64
N GLY A 128 -2.86 -27.51 0.48
CA GLY A 128 -1.79 -26.71 1.05
C GLY A 128 -1.80 -25.22 0.67
N ALA A 129 -0.67 -24.57 0.96
CA ALA A 129 -0.43 -23.18 0.61
C ALA A 129 0.96 -23.02 -0.01
N TYR A 130 1.05 -22.22 -1.08
CA TYR A 130 2.28 -21.88 -1.76
C TYR A 130 2.53 -20.37 -1.69
N THR A 131 3.73 -19.97 -1.27
CA THR A 131 4.09 -18.57 -1.06
C THR A 131 5.05 -18.07 -2.13
N ILE A 132 4.69 -16.96 -2.78
CA ILE A 132 5.51 -16.24 -3.75
C ILE A 132 5.94 -14.93 -3.09
N THR A 133 7.25 -14.71 -2.96
CA THR A 133 7.80 -13.49 -2.34
C THR A 133 8.46 -12.59 -3.37
N ALA A 134 8.41 -11.28 -3.17
CA ALA A 134 9.06 -10.30 -4.06
C ALA A 134 10.61 -10.38 -4.10
N ASP A 135 11.22 -11.11 -3.16
CA ASP A 135 12.69 -11.23 -3.00
C ASP A 135 13.27 -12.57 -3.47
N ASN A 136 12.45 -13.52 -3.94
CA ASN A 136 12.91 -14.81 -4.46
C ASN A 136 12.67 -14.91 -5.97
N PRO A 137 13.51 -14.29 -6.82
CA PRO A 137 13.26 -14.13 -8.25
C PRO A 137 13.24 -15.47 -8.97
N LYS A 138 12.04 -16.04 -9.10
CA LYS A 138 11.76 -17.20 -9.91
C LYS A 138 10.51 -16.90 -10.71
N ASN A 139 10.50 -17.41 -11.92
CA ASN A 139 9.28 -17.55 -12.69
C ASN A 139 8.91 -19.01 -12.65
N GLY A 140 7.62 -19.31 -12.60
CA GLY A 140 7.19 -20.68 -12.59
C GLY A 140 5.68 -20.80 -12.52
N THR A 141 5.26 -22.05 -12.48
CA THR A 141 3.86 -22.41 -12.32
C THR A 141 3.76 -23.35 -11.13
N TYR A 142 2.88 -23.00 -10.19
CA TYR A 142 2.44 -23.89 -9.12
C TYR A 142 1.11 -24.49 -9.54
N ARG A 143 0.97 -25.81 -9.46
CA ARG A 143 -0.28 -26.50 -9.77
C ARG A 143 -0.59 -27.46 -8.63
N ASP A 144 -1.81 -27.37 -8.14
CA ASP A 144 -2.35 -28.19 -7.06
C ASP A 144 -3.86 -28.26 -7.20
N GLU A 145 -4.49 -29.27 -6.62
CA GLU A 145 -5.91 -29.62 -6.87
C GLU A 145 -6.84 -28.41 -7.01
N GLY A 146 -7.26 -28.11 -8.24
CA GLY A 146 -8.21 -27.04 -8.53
C GLY A 146 -7.61 -25.66 -8.86
N ILE A 147 -6.30 -25.47 -8.70
CA ILE A 147 -5.63 -24.17 -8.82
C ILE A 147 -4.34 -24.30 -9.63
N GLU A 148 -4.23 -23.45 -10.65
CA GLU A 148 -2.96 -23.16 -11.31
C GLU A 148 -2.57 -21.70 -11.04
N VAL A 149 -1.34 -21.49 -10.56
CA VAL A 149 -0.77 -20.17 -10.33
C VAL A 149 0.50 -20.02 -11.14
N THR A 150 0.46 -19.16 -12.15
CA THR A 150 1.64 -18.74 -12.88
C THR A 150 2.16 -17.45 -12.25
N TYR A 151 3.45 -17.40 -11.98
CA TYR A 151 4.06 -16.23 -11.35
C TYR A 151 5.36 -15.82 -12.03
N LYS A 152 5.58 -14.52 -12.05
CA LYS A 152 6.75 -13.88 -12.63
C LYS A 152 7.26 -12.80 -11.69
N ASN A 153 8.48 -12.99 -11.22
CA ASN A 153 9.16 -11.95 -10.46
C ASN A 153 9.84 -10.97 -11.41
N THR A 154 9.58 -9.69 -11.18
CA THR A 154 10.16 -8.59 -11.95
C THR A 154 11.23 -7.89 -11.13
N ALA A 155 12.03 -7.03 -11.76
CA ALA A 155 13.02 -6.21 -11.03
C ALA A 155 12.37 -5.32 -9.94
N ILE A 156 11.08 -5.04 -10.09
CA ILE A 156 10.32 -4.10 -9.26
C ILE A 156 9.24 -4.79 -8.39
N GLY A 157 9.03 -6.10 -8.49
CA GLY A 157 8.04 -6.80 -7.67
C GLY A 157 7.63 -8.14 -8.28
N TYR A 158 6.33 -8.43 -8.36
CA TYR A 158 5.82 -9.67 -8.94
C TYR A 158 4.51 -9.48 -9.71
N GLU A 159 4.23 -10.44 -10.56
CA GLU A 159 3.00 -10.64 -11.31
C GLU A 159 2.55 -12.08 -11.06
N VAL A 160 1.29 -12.26 -10.71
CA VAL A 160 0.69 -13.55 -10.38
C VAL A 160 -0.62 -13.68 -11.14
N GLU A 161 -0.71 -14.71 -11.96
CA GLU A 161 -1.91 -15.11 -12.71
C GLU A 161 -2.48 -16.36 -12.06
N ILE A 162 -3.77 -16.30 -11.72
CA ILE A 162 -4.50 -17.41 -11.09
C ILE A 162 -5.57 -17.85 -12.06
N ASP A 163 -5.41 -19.05 -12.61
CA ASP A 163 -6.46 -19.69 -13.39
C ASP A 163 -7.29 -20.56 -12.45
N SER A 164 -8.51 -20.10 -12.18
CA SER A 164 -9.51 -20.91 -11.49
C SER A 164 -10.25 -21.80 -12.48
N ASN A 165 -10.56 -23.02 -12.07
CA ASN A 165 -11.40 -23.94 -12.87
C ASN A 165 -12.85 -23.41 -13.07
N GLU A 166 -13.22 -22.31 -12.41
CA GLU A 166 -14.54 -21.68 -12.49
C GLU A 166 -14.66 -20.66 -13.62
N GLY A 167 -13.62 -20.51 -14.46
CA GLY A 167 -13.66 -19.69 -15.67
C GLY A 167 -13.43 -18.19 -15.47
N MET A 168 -12.94 -17.80 -14.29
CA MET A 168 -12.46 -16.45 -14.00
C MET A 168 -10.95 -16.51 -13.73
N SER A 169 -10.17 -15.73 -14.48
CA SER A 169 -8.74 -15.57 -14.27
C SER A 169 -8.48 -14.25 -13.58
N CYS A 170 -7.68 -14.25 -12.52
CA CYS A 170 -7.30 -13.03 -11.80
C CYS A 170 -5.81 -12.83 -11.86
N ASN A 171 -5.41 -11.65 -12.32
CA ASN A 171 -4.05 -11.17 -12.30
C ASN A 171 -3.83 -10.25 -11.12
N THR A 172 -2.79 -10.52 -10.32
CA THR A 172 -2.35 -9.70 -9.19
C THR A 172 -0.95 -9.19 -9.44
N TYR A 173 -0.74 -7.88 -9.28
CA TYR A 173 0.55 -7.24 -9.45
C TYR A 173 0.99 -6.52 -8.19
N LEU A 174 2.25 -6.70 -7.85
CA LEU A 174 2.94 -5.92 -6.82
C LEU A 174 4.10 -5.17 -7.47
N ASN A 175 4.19 -3.87 -7.20
CA ASN A 175 5.23 -3.02 -7.77
C ASN A 175 5.82 -2.05 -6.74
N PHE A 176 7.13 -2.11 -6.59
CA PHE A 176 8.00 -1.18 -5.85
C PHE A 176 8.71 -0.25 -6.83
N ASP A 177 8.05 0.87 -7.13
CA ASP A 177 8.59 1.91 -7.98
C ASP A 177 9.48 2.85 -7.16
N LYS A 178 10.79 2.61 -7.21
CA LYS A 178 11.79 3.43 -6.52
C LYS A 178 11.80 4.88 -7.00
N ALA A 179 11.56 5.13 -8.28
CA ALA A 179 11.64 6.48 -8.86
C ALA A 179 10.48 7.35 -8.38
N ASN A 180 9.27 6.79 -8.35
CA ASN A 180 8.07 7.45 -7.87
C ASN A 180 7.81 7.25 -6.38
N LYS A 181 8.71 6.56 -5.67
CA LYS A 181 8.61 6.23 -4.24
C LYS A 181 7.28 5.58 -3.88
N THR A 182 6.83 4.70 -4.76
CA THR A 182 5.47 4.14 -4.70
C THR A 182 5.53 2.64 -4.55
N LEU A 183 4.72 2.10 -3.64
CA LEU A 183 4.38 0.70 -3.56
C LEU A 183 2.93 0.52 -3.99
N SER A 184 2.67 -0.25 -5.04
CA SER A 184 1.32 -0.48 -5.53
C SER A 184 0.95 -1.95 -5.59
N CYS A 185 -0.29 -2.22 -5.22
CA CYS A 185 -1.00 -3.48 -5.39
C CYS A 185 -2.11 -3.27 -6.40
N ASP A 186 -2.16 -4.13 -7.42
CA ASP A 186 -3.16 -4.10 -8.49
C ASP A 186 -3.77 -5.50 -8.61
N MET A 187 -5.06 -5.57 -8.87
CA MET A 187 -5.72 -6.81 -9.24
C MET A 187 -6.77 -6.54 -10.32
N ALA A 188 -6.76 -7.41 -11.31
CA ALA A 188 -7.65 -7.42 -12.46
C ALA A 188 -8.17 -8.85 -12.66
N CYS A 189 -9.48 -9.04 -12.56
CA CYS A 189 -10.14 -10.31 -12.90
C CYS A 189 -10.89 -10.18 -14.23
N GLY A 190 -11.11 -11.30 -14.92
CA GLY A 190 -11.88 -11.37 -16.16
C GLY A 190 -11.98 -12.77 -16.75
#